data_AF-A0A3E1NR22-F1
#
_entry.id   AF-A0A3E1NR22-F1
#
_cell.length_a   1.000
_cell.length_b   1.000
_cell.length_c   1.000
_cell.angle_alpha   90.00
_cell.angle_beta   90.00
_cell.angle_gamma   90.00
#
_symmetry.space_group_name_H-M   'P 1'
#
loop_
_entity.id
_entity.type
_entity.pdbx_description
1 polymer ?
#
loop_
_entity_poly.entity_id
_entity_poly.type
_entity_poly.pdbx_seq_one_letter_code
_entity_poly.pdbx_strand_id
1 'polypeptide(L)'
;MLCGLITSCKTAYMETGKAMYTPVSATDSDKTAEVRHAKLVNLQNGNTASAIILNRQVTRSGVVVSIDKKAAQQLGIIYTGAAPVDIRYKQ
;
A
#
# COMPACT_ATOMS: atom_id res chain seq x y z
N MET A 1 -31.74 -28.76 -7.71
CA MET A 1 -30.55 -28.65 -6.84
C MET A 1 -29.93 -27.28 -7.09
N LEU A 2 -30.45 -26.23 -6.44
CA LEU A 2 -29.98 -24.84 -6.63
C LEU A 2 -29.13 -24.47 -5.41
N CYS A 3 -27.81 -24.44 -5.57
CA CYS A 3 -26.91 -23.87 -4.57
C CYS A 3 -26.52 -22.47 -5.03
N GLY A 4 -27.34 -21.47 -4.67
CA GLY A 4 -27.01 -20.06 -4.83
C GLY A 4 -26.19 -19.58 -3.64
N LEU A 5 -24.87 -19.79 -3.70
CA LEU A 5 -23.95 -19.10 -2.80
C LEU A 5 -23.79 -17.66 -3.29
N ILE A 6 -24.57 -16.76 -2.70
CA ILE A 6 -24.35 -15.32 -2.80
C ILE A 6 -23.15 -15.00 -1.88
N THR A 7 -21.95 -15.33 -2.34
CA THR A 7 -20.74 -14.87 -1.65
C THR A 7 -20.66 -13.38 -1.90
N SER A 8 -20.99 -12.60 -0.87
CA SER A 8 -20.76 -11.15 -0.81
C SER A 8 -19.27 -10.91 -1.03
N CYS A 9 -18.88 -10.68 -2.28
CA CYS A 9 -17.54 -10.27 -2.65
C CYS A 9 -17.36 -8.83 -2.15
N LYS A 10 -17.01 -8.67 -0.86
CA LYS A 10 -16.38 -7.43 -0.37
C LYS A 10 -15.22 -7.16 -1.31
N THR A 11 -15.40 -6.18 -2.19
CA THR A 11 -14.50 -5.91 -3.29
C THR A 11 -13.29 -5.21 -2.66
N ALA A 12 -12.30 -5.99 -2.25
CA ALA A 12 -11.02 -5.43 -1.85
C ALA A 12 -10.50 -4.62 -3.04
N TYR A 13 -10.46 -3.29 -2.89
CA TYR A 13 -9.95 -2.43 -3.93
C TYR A 13 -8.44 -2.66 -4.01
N MET A 14 -8.03 -3.28 -5.11
CA MET A 14 -6.66 -3.70 -5.35
C MET A 14 -6.07 -2.80 -6.43
N GLU A 15 -5.04 -2.03 -6.07
CA GLU A 15 -4.32 -1.15 -6.99
C GLU A 15 -2.88 -1.65 -7.12
N THR A 16 -2.35 -1.68 -8.33
CA THR A 16 -0.92 -1.90 -8.57
C THR A 16 -0.19 -0.55 -8.51
N GLY A 17 0.90 -0.47 -7.75
CA GLY A 17 1.63 0.77 -7.53
C GLY A 17 3.10 0.59 -7.18
N LYS A 18 3.74 1.67 -6.73
CA LYS A 18 5.09 1.66 -6.14
C LYS A 18 5.02 2.10 -4.68
N ALA A 19 5.57 1.31 -3.77
CA ALA A 19 5.80 1.73 -2.40
C ALA A 19 7.18 2.38 -2.31
N MET A 20 7.24 3.55 -1.70
CA MET A 20 8.47 4.27 -1.38
C MET A 20 8.61 4.35 0.14
N TYR A 21 9.77 3.97 0.64
CA TYR A 21 10.15 4.31 2.00
C TYR A 21 10.54 5.79 2.04
N THR A 22 9.75 6.59 2.73
CA THR A 22 10.10 7.98 3.02
C THR A 22 10.52 8.08 4.49
N PRO A 23 11.79 8.34 4.81
CA PRO A 23 12.21 8.69 6.16
C PRO A 23 11.73 10.12 6.46
N VAL A 24 10.44 10.31 6.71
CA VAL A 24 9.93 11.61 7.13
C VAL A 24 9.86 11.66 8.65
N SER A 25 10.78 12.41 9.25
CA SER A 25 10.39 13.36 10.28
C SER A 25 9.25 14.18 9.69
N ALA A 26 8.04 13.99 10.22
CA ALA A 26 6.86 14.73 9.80
C ALA A 26 7.12 16.22 10.05
N THR A 27 7.41 16.98 9.00
CA THR A 27 7.34 18.43 9.07
C THR A 27 6.91 18.93 7.70
N ASP A 28 5.78 19.61 7.72
CA ASP A 28 5.16 20.35 6.63
C ASP A 28 4.80 19.59 5.35
N SER A 29 3.54 19.16 5.30
CA SER A 29 2.66 19.52 4.19
C SER A 29 1.21 19.30 4.60
N ASP A 30 0.53 20.42 4.79
CA ASP A 30 -0.92 20.60 4.83
C ASP A 30 -1.57 20.02 3.56
N LYS A 31 -1.70 18.69 3.53
CA LYS A 31 -2.62 17.94 2.67
C LYS A 31 -3.15 16.84 3.53
N THR A 32 -4.45 16.88 3.81
CA THR A 32 -5.24 15.88 4.53
C THR A 32 -4.71 14.48 4.24
N ALA A 33 -3.77 13.99 5.06
CA ALA A 33 -3.17 12.68 4.93
C ALA A 33 -4.28 11.73 5.30
N GLU A 34 -4.95 11.19 4.29
CA GLU A 34 -5.98 10.19 4.49
C GLU A 34 -5.27 8.95 5.02
N VAL A 35 -5.19 8.84 6.36
CA VAL A 35 -4.56 7.74 7.07
C VAL A 35 -5.34 6.47 6.71
N ARG A 36 -4.89 5.79 5.66
CA ARG A 36 -5.49 4.56 5.16
C ARG A 36 -4.60 3.39 5.52
N HIS A 37 -5.21 2.39 6.14
CA HIS A 37 -4.55 1.11 6.36
C HIS A 37 -4.67 0.26 5.10
N ALA A 38 -3.52 -0.17 4.58
CA ALA A 38 -3.46 -1.04 3.42
C ALA A 38 -2.54 -2.24 3.70
N LYS A 39 -2.88 -3.37 3.08
CA LYS A 39 -1.97 -4.51 2.97
C LYS A 39 -1.20 -4.37 1.67
N LEU A 40 0.12 -4.34 1.78
CA LEU A 40 1.05 -4.21 0.68
C LEU A 40 1.72 -5.55 0.42
N VAL A 41 1.85 -5.92 -0.85
CA VAL A 41 2.61 -7.10 -1.29
C VAL A 41 3.69 -6.61 -2.24
N ASN A 42 4.95 -6.82 -1.90
CA ASN A 42 6.08 -6.51 -2.78
C ASN A 42 6.15 -7.55 -3.90
N LEU A 43 6.02 -7.09 -5.13
CA LEU A 43 5.98 -7.94 -6.33
C LEU A 43 7.36 -8.51 -6.71
N GLN A 44 8.45 -7.96 -6.17
CA GLN A 44 9.81 -8.43 -6.45
C GLN A 44 10.22 -9.62 -5.58
N ASN A 45 9.76 -9.67 -4.32
CA ASN A 45 10.18 -10.68 -3.35
C ASN A 45 9.01 -11.44 -2.70
N GLY A 46 7.75 -11.08 -2.98
CA GLY A 46 6.56 -11.69 -2.40
C GLY A 46 6.25 -11.28 -0.95
N ASN A 47 7.10 -10.46 -0.34
CA ASN A 47 6.92 -10.05 1.05
C ASN A 47 5.68 -9.20 1.22
N THR A 48 5.04 -9.34 2.38
CA THR A 48 3.77 -8.70 2.68
C THR A 48 3.88 -7.87 3.96
N ALA A 49 3.32 -6.67 3.95
CA ALA A 49 3.28 -5.78 5.11
C ALA A 49 1.92 -5.12 5.26
N SER A 50 1.49 -4.91 6.51
CA SER A 50 0.39 -3.98 6.80
C SER A 50 1.01 -2.61 7.04
N ALA A 51 0.60 -1.63 6.25
CA ALA A 51 1.17 -0.29 6.27
C ALA A 51 0.09 0.77 6.48
N ILE A 52 0.48 1.83 7.17
CA ILE A 52 -0.24 3.11 7.12
C ILE A 52 0.27 3.85 5.88
N ILE A 53 -0.64 4.19 4.97
CA ILE A 53 -0.32 5.02 3.82
C ILE A 53 -0.26 6.48 4.30
N LEU A 54 0.95 7.03 4.37
CA LEU A 54 1.20 8.41 4.82
C LEU A 54 0.88 9.42 3.72
N ASN A 55 1.19 9.05 2.48
CA ASN A 55 0.91 9.84 1.30
C ASN A 55 0.54 8.90 0.15
N ARG A 56 -0.46 9.28 -0.64
CA ARG A 56 -0.88 8.57 -1.85
C ARG A 56 -0.88 9.56 -3.00
N GLN A 57 0.02 9.36 -3.95
CA GLN A 57 0.09 10.18 -5.15
C GLN A 57 -0.27 9.33 -6.36
N VAL A 58 -1.28 9.75 -7.11
CA VAL A 58 -1.60 9.15 -8.41
C VAL A 58 -0.75 9.85 -9.46
N THR A 59 0.04 9.08 -10.18
CA THR A 59 0.88 9.56 -11.29
C THR A 59 0.39 8.97 -12.61
N ARG A 60 0.88 9.48 -13.74
CA ARG A 60 0.62 8.85 -15.06
C ARG A 60 1.08 7.38 -15.12
N SER A 61 2.02 6.99 -14.26
CA SER A 61 2.64 5.67 -14.23
C SER A 61 2.04 4.75 -13.16
N GLY A 62 0.95 5.15 -12.50
CA GLY A 62 0.28 4.41 -11.43
C GLY A 62 0.34 5.12 -10.08
N VAL A 63 0.04 4.38 -9.01
CA VAL A 63 -0.05 4.90 -7.64
C VAL A 63 1.31 4.81 -6.95
N VAL A 64 1.77 5.89 -6.35
CA VAL A 64 2.93 5.90 -5.46
C VAL A 64 2.44 6.11 -4.04
N VAL A 65 2.81 5.20 -3.14
CA VAL A 65 2.49 5.29 -1.72
C VAL A 65 3.74 5.44 -0.87
N SER A 66 3.67 6.36 0.09
CA SER A 66 4.67 6.52 1.15
C SER A 66 4.26 5.70 2.35
N ILE A 67 5.20 4.92 2.88
CA ILE A 67 4.99 4.03 4.01
C ILE A 67 6.00 4.28 5.12
N ASP A 68 5.65 3.85 6.33
CA ASP A 68 6.54 3.93 7.47
C ASP A 68 7.75 2.96 7.37
N LYS A 69 8.73 3.15 8.26
CA LYS A 69 9.95 2.35 8.32
C LYS A 69 9.67 0.88 8.61
N LYS A 70 8.68 0.57 9.45
CA LYS A 70 8.37 -0.80 9.87
C LYS A 70 7.79 -1.61 8.71
N ALA A 71 6.89 -1.01 7.94
CA ALA A 71 6.36 -1.59 6.72
C ALA A 71 7.44 -1.74 5.65
N ALA A 72 8.34 -0.76 5.52
CA ALA A 72 9.48 -0.87 4.61
C ALA A 72 10.44 -2.01 4.97
N GLN A 73 10.65 -2.28 6.27
CA GLN A 73 11.41 -3.44 6.75
C GLN A 73 10.72 -4.75 6.36
N GLN A 74 9.42 -4.85 6.63
CA GLN A 74 8.63 -6.05 6.32
C GLN A 74 8.56 -6.32 4.81
N LEU A 75 8.46 -5.28 3.97
CA LEU A 75 8.50 -5.42 2.52
C LEU A 75 9.91 -5.70 1.97
N GLY A 76 10.96 -5.59 2.79
CA GLY A 76 12.35 -5.77 2.36
C GLY A 76 12.87 -4.65 1.47
N ILE A 77 12.36 -3.41 1.63
CA ILE A 77 12.71 -2.26 0.79
C ILE A 77 13.51 -1.17 1.50
N ILE A 78 13.94 -1.41 2.75
CA ILE A 78 14.74 -0.41 3.51
C ILE A 78 15.99 0.03 2.76
N TYR A 79 16.67 -0.88 2.07
CA TYR A 79 17.91 -0.59 1.36
C TYR A 79 17.69 -0.21 -0.11
N THR A 80 16.62 -0.71 -0.73
CA THR A 80 16.30 -0.40 -2.13
C THR A 80 15.53 0.92 -2.28
N GLY A 81 14.93 1.43 -1.21
CA GLY A 81 14.17 2.67 -1.15
C GLY A 81 12.76 2.57 -1.73
N ALA A 82 12.56 1.75 -2.76
CA ALA A 82 11.26 1.52 -3.38
C ALA A 82 11.11 0.10 -3.93
N ALA A 83 9.86 -0.33 -4.10
CA ALA A 83 9.51 -1.53 -4.87
C ALA A 83 8.12 -1.40 -5.51
N PRO A 84 7.87 -2.09 -6.64
CA PRO A 84 6.52 -2.31 -7.12
C PRO A 84 5.74 -3.17 -6.11
N VAL A 85 4.52 -2.74 -5.80
CA VAL A 85 3.65 -3.40 -4.83
C VAL A 85 2.23 -3.52 -5.34
N ASP A 86 1.53 -4.56 -4.88
CA ASP A 86 0.07 -4.58 -4.86
C ASP A 86 -0.43 -3.94 -3.56
N ILE A 87 -1.37 -3.03 -3.69
CA ILE A 87 -1.99 -2.30 -2.59
C ILE A 87 -3.42 -2.81 -2.42
N ARG A 88 -3.73 -3.37 -1.25
CA ARG A 88 -5.07 -3.85 -0.90
C ARG A 88 -5.62 -3.04 0.26
N TYR A 89 -6.63 -2.22 -0.02
CA TYR A 89 -7.32 -1.45 1.02
C TYR A 89 -8.35 -2.33 1.74
N LYS A 90 -8.46 -2.15 3.07
CA LYS A 90 -9.61 -2.66 3.81
C LYS A 90 -10.74 -1.65 3.63
N GLN A 91 -11.88 -2.10 3.10
CA GLN A 91 -13.14 -1.35 3.11
C GLN A 91 -13.71 -1.29 4.52
#